data_AF-A0A2T7PNU2-F1
#
_entry.id   AF-A0A2T7PNU2-F1
#
_cell.length_a   1.000
_cell.length_b   1.000
_cell.length_c   1.000
_cell.angle_alpha   90.00
_cell.angle_beta   90.00
_cell.angle_gamma   90.00
#
_symmetry.space_group_name_H-M   'P 1'
#
loop_
_entity.id
_entity.type
_entity.pdbx_description
1 polymer ?
#
loop_
_entity_poly.entity_id
_entity_poly.type
_entity_poly.pdbx_seq_one_letter_code
_entity_poly.pdbx_strand_id
1 'polypeptide(L)'
;MGNWLVCFDDNLVPQNNCLVYSFGIDYDFRFADAMAAIGCTVYSFDPSMLDTADHKRGDRVFFKRIGISDNDDDYFVPSVDEYDEQRPAVNGWPKRRLQTILDLLGHRKVRTTVTCTDL
;
A
#
# COMPACT_ATOMS: atom_id res chain seq x y z
N MET A 1 -13.96 2.49 -7.65
CA MET A 1 -13.59 3.75 -8.33
C MET A 1 -13.19 4.78 -7.27
N GLY A 2 -11.89 4.93 -6.95
CA GLY A 2 -11.42 5.82 -5.88
C GLY A 2 -11.01 7.21 -6.37
N ASN A 3 -11.95 8.12 -6.63
CA ASN A 3 -11.64 9.44 -7.17
C ASN A 3 -11.23 10.45 -6.08
N TRP A 4 -10.14 10.18 -5.37
CA TRP A 4 -9.66 11.05 -4.30
C TRP A 4 -8.64 12.06 -4.84
N LEU A 5 -9.01 13.35 -4.78
CA LEU A 5 -8.04 14.43 -4.90
C LEU A 5 -7.05 14.29 -3.75
N VAL A 6 -5.76 14.18 -4.07
CA VAL A 6 -4.71 14.23 -3.06
C VAL A 6 -4.68 15.64 -2.50
N CYS A 7 -5.41 15.85 -1.40
CA CYS A 7 -5.43 17.12 -0.69
C CYS A 7 -4.25 17.13 0.29
N PHE A 8 -3.32 18.06 0.07
CA PHE A 8 -2.33 18.42 1.08
C PHE A 8 -2.77 19.76 1.69
N ASP A 9 -2.73 19.87 3.01
CA ASP A 9 -2.73 21.20 3.61
C ASP A 9 -1.47 21.93 3.15
N ASP A 10 -1.56 23.24 2.88
CA ASP A 10 -0.48 24.04 2.24
C ASP A 10 0.88 23.93 2.95
N ASN A 11 0.90 23.58 4.24
CA ASN A 11 2.11 23.43 5.06
C ASN A 11 2.56 21.96 5.25
N LEU A 12 1.84 20.99 4.70
CA LEU A 12 2.07 19.55 4.86
C LEU A 12 2.40 18.85 3.54
N VAL A 13 2.63 19.60 2.46
CA VAL A 13 3.09 19.04 1.19
C VAL A 13 4.45 18.36 1.42
N PRO A 14 4.56 17.04 1.20
CA PRO A 14 5.83 16.34 1.35
C PRO A 14 6.84 16.90 0.35
N GLN A 15 8.03 17.26 0.83
CA GLN A 15 9.12 17.68 -0.05
C GLN A 15 9.80 16.47 -0.70
N ASN A 16 10.62 16.72 -1.73
CA ASN A 16 11.44 15.72 -2.41
C ASN A 16 12.11 14.72 -1.44
N ASN A 17 12.16 13.44 -1.82
CA ASN A 17 12.64 12.31 -1.01
C ASN A 17 11.73 11.85 0.14
N CYS A 18 10.43 12.15 0.05
CA CYS A 18 9.40 11.54 0.90
C CYS A 18 9.27 10.03 0.66
N LEU A 19 8.88 9.30 1.70
CA LEU A 19 8.63 7.86 1.67
C LEU A 19 7.19 7.60 2.10
N VAL A 20 6.40 6.98 1.22
CA VAL A 20 4.96 6.81 1.38
C VAL A 20 4.61 5.33 1.40
N TYR A 21 3.73 4.94 2.30
CA TYR A 21 3.13 3.60 2.34
C TYR A 21 1.62 3.74 2.09
N SER A 22 1.12 3.07 1.06
CA SER A 22 -0.28 3.13 0.62
C SER A 22 -0.85 1.72 0.62
N PHE A 23 -1.89 1.48 1.42
CA PHE A 23 -2.47 0.15 1.63
C PHE A 23 -3.90 0.09 1.07
N GLY A 24 -4.28 -1.04 0.48
CA GLY A 24 -5.63 -1.28 -0.04
C GLY A 24 -5.90 -0.53 -1.36
N ILE A 25 -4.94 -0.56 -2.29
CA ILE A 25 -5.02 0.28 -3.50
C ILE A 25 -6.08 -0.17 -4.52
N ASP A 26 -6.56 -1.42 -4.47
CA ASP A 26 -7.55 -2.00 -5.41
C ASP A 26 -7.30 -1.61 -6.87
N TYR A 27 -6.10 -1.91 -7.38
CA TYR A 27 -5.66 -1.56 -8.75
C TYR A 27 -5.57 -0.06 -9.08
N ASP A 28 -5.86 0.83 -8.12
CA ASP A 28 -5.85 2.27 -8.29
C ASP A 28 -4.51 2.88 -7.85
N PHE A 29 -3.61 3.04 -8.82
CA PHE A 29 -2.29 3.64 -8.58
C PHE A 29 -2.30 5.18 -8.61
N ARG A 30 -3.44 5.86 -8.76
CA ARG A 30 -3.46 7.32 -8.99
C ARG A 30 -2.85 8.11 -7.84
N PHE A 31 -3.12 7.72 -6.59
CA PHE A 31 -2.47 8.32 -5.43
C PHE A 31 -0.95 8.14 -5.48
N ALA A 32 -0.49 6.90 -5.72
CA ALA A 32 0.93 6.58 -5.79
C ALA A 32 1.65 7.33 -6.93
N ASP A 33 1.02 7.40 -8.10
CA ASP A 33 1.54 8.11 -9.27
C ASP A 33 1.61 9.63 -8.99
N ALA A 34 0.63 10.22 -8.29
CA ALA A 34 0.66 11.61 -7.86
C ALA A 34 1.78 11.90 -6.85
N MET A 35 1.96 11.04 -5.84
CA MET A 35 3.05 11.17 -4.85
C MET A 35 4.44 11.01 -5.51
N ALA A 36 4.56 10.11 -6.48
CA ALA A 36 5.78 9.92 -7.25
C ALA A 36 6.15 11.17 -8.08
N ALA A 37 5.14 11.82 -8.68
CA ALA A 37 5.30 13.04 -9.47
C ALA A 37 5.85 14.21 -8.66
N ILE A 38 5.52 14.31 -7.36
CA ILE A 38 6.01 15.38 -6.48
C ILE A 38 7.35 15.08 -5.80
N GLY A 39 7.95 13.90 -5.99
CA GLY A 39 9.24 13.60 -5.36
C GLY A 39 9.34 12.32 -4.53
N CYS A 40 8.21 11.67 -4.22
CA CYS A 40 8.20 10.59 -3.23
C CYS A 40 8.55 9.24 -3.82
N THR A 41 9.16 8.39 -2.99
CA THR A 41 9.15 6.94 -3.18
C THR A 41 7.90 6.36 -2.53
N VAL A 42 7.12 5.60 -3.27
CA VAL A 42 5.85 5.03 -2.80
C VAL A 42 5.91 3.52 -2.81
N TYR A 43 5.51 2.92 -1.70
CA TYR A 43 5.24 1.49 -1.60
C TYR A 43 3.74 1.28 -1.48
N SER A 44 3.16 0.64 -2.49
CA SER A 44 1.75 0.31 -2.58
C SER A 44 1.53 -1.15 -2.24
N PHE A 45 0.50 -1.41 -1.44
CA PHE A 45 0.24 -2.72 -0.83
C PHE A 45 -1.21 -3.12 -1.04
N ASP A 46 -1.44 -4.28 -1.62
CA ASP A 46 -2.78 -4.85 -1.67
C ASP A 46 -2.71 -6.38 -1.85
N PRO A 47 -3.23 -7.17 -0.89
CA PRO A 47 -3.23 -8.62 -1.02
C PRO A 47 -4.31 -9.15 -1.97
N SER A 48 -5.36 -8.36 -2.26
CA SER A 48 -6.51 -8.74 -3.09
C SER A 48 -6.23 -8.67 -4.60
N MET A 49 -5.12 -8.05 -5.02
CA MET A 49 -4.71 -7.97 -6.43
C MET A 49 -4.09 -9.30 -6.92
N LEU A 50 -4.91 -10.36 -6.99
CA LEU A 50 -4.49 -11.76 -7.16
C LEU A 50 -3.79 -12.06 -8.49
N ASP A 51 -3.99 -11.25 -9.52
CA ASP A 51 -3.38 -11.36 -10.84
C ASP A 51 -2.11 -10.51 -11.02
N THR A 52 -1.75 -9.70 -10.01
CA THR A 52 -0.65 -8.74 -10.10
C THR A 52 0.52 -9.16 -9.21
N ALA A 53 1.64 -9.56 -9.81
CA ALA A 53 2.85 -9.90 -9.06
C ALA A 53 3.51 -8.64 -8.47
N ASP A 54 4.35 -8.83 -7.45
CA ASP A 54 5.25 -7.78 -6.97
C ASP A 54 6.04 -7.19 -8.13
N HIS A 55 5.97 -5.88 -8.30
CA HIS A 55 6.65 -5.21 -9.41
C HIS A 55 6.99 -3.76 -9.07
N LYS A 56 7.90 -3.20 -9.88
CA LYS A 56 8.16 -1.78 -9.91
C LYS A 56 7.29 -1.14 -10.99
N ARG A 57 6.58 -0.08 -10.64
CA ARG A 57 5.77 0.73 -11.56
C ARG A 57 6.47 2.08 -11.76
N GLY A 58 7.06 2.27 -12.93
CA GLY A 58 7.89 3.45 -13.21
C GLY A 58 9.14 3.49 -12.32
N ASP A 59 9.58 4.69 -11.95
CA ASP A 59 10.84 4.86 -11.24
C ASP A 59 10.74 4.87 -9.71
N ARG A 60 9.58 5.24 -9.18
CA ARG A 60 9.41 5.55 -7.75
C ARG A 60 8.26 4.83 -7.06
N VAL A 61 7.46 4.04 -7.79
CA VAL A 61 6.34 3.29 -7.21
C VAL A 61 6.68 1.80 -7.19
N PHE A 62 6.48 1.16 -6.04
CA PHE A 62 6.73 -0.26 -5.82
C PHE A 62 5.44 -0.92 -5.34
N PHE A 63 5.02 -1.98 -6.01
CA PHE A 63 3.86 -2.76 -5.59
C PHE A 63 4.29 -4.04 -4.85
N LYS A 64 3.60 -4.32 -3.74
CA LYS A 64 3.77 -5.50 -2.90
C LYS A 64 2.41 -6.14 -2.61
N ARG A 65 2.26 -7.42 -2.91
CA ARG A 65 1.04 -8.16 -2.58
C ARG A 65 1.04 -8.61 -1.13
N ILE A 66 0.93 -7.65 -0.21
CA ILE A 66 0.91 -7.86 1.24
C ILE A 66 -0.18 -6.98 1.84
N GLY A 67 -0.98 -7.53 2.76
CA GLY A 67 -1.93 -6.76 3.57
C GLY A 67 -1.32 -6.24 4.87
N ILE A 68 -1.89 -5.17 5.41
CA ILE A 68 -1.55 -4.67 6.75
C ILE A 68 -2.46 -5.32 7.80
N SER A 69 -1.90 -5.74 8.94
CA SER A 69 -2.66 -6.29 10.08
C SER A 69 -1.93 -6.00 11.39
N ASP A 70 -2.55 -6.30 12.52
CA ASP A 70 -1.96 -6.27 13.86
C ASP A 70 -1.06 -7.48 14.17
N ASN A 71 -1.12 -8.51 13.32
CA ASN A 71 -0.32 -9.73 13.37
C ASN A 71 0.30 -10.06 12.00
N ASP A 72 1.31 -10.92 12.01
CA ASP A 72 1.83 -11.53 10.78
C ASP A 72 1.08 -12.85 10.54
N ASP A 73 0.54 -13.03 9.33
CA ASP A 73 -0.20 -14.22 8.91
C ASP A 73 0.01 -14.43 7.41
N ASP A 74 0.20 -15.68 6.97
CA ASP A 74 0.33 -16.02 5.55
C ASP A 74 -0.96 -16.52 4.93
N TYR A 75 -1.95 -16.89 5.77
CA TYR A 75 -3.13 -17.63 5.35
C TYR A 75 -4.42 -16.92 5.77
N PHE A 76 -4.38 -15.60 5.97
CA PHE A 76 -5.57 -14.88 6.38
C PHE A 76 -6.64 -14.95 5.32
N VAL A 77 -7.80 -15.49 5.70
CA VAL A 77 -9.00 -15.47 4.87
C VAL A 77 -9.91 -14.38 5.44
N PRO A 78 -10.18 -13.30 4.71
CA PRO A 78 -11.08 -12.25 5.17
C PRO A 78 -12.51 -12.80 5.33
N SER A 79 -13.27 -12.20 6.24
CA SER A 79 -14.67 -12.58 6.45
C SER A 79 -15.47 -12.17 5.23
N VAL A 80 -16.04 -13.15 4.53
CA VAL A 80 -16.74 -12.97 3.26
C VAL A 80 -17.73 -11.80 3.31
N ASP A 81 -17.35 -10.68 2.71
CA ASP A 81 -18.26 -9.62 2.28
C ASP A 81 -18.36 -9.62 0.74
N GLU A 82 -19.22 -8.78 0.17
CA GLU A 82 -19.46 -8.72 -1.28
C GLU A 82 -18.17 -8.48 -2.10
N TYR A 83 -17.15 -7.87 -1.49
CA TYR A 83 -15.84 -7.62 -2.12
C TYR A 83 -14.99 -8.90 -2.15
N ASP A 84 -14.98 -9.67 -1.07
CA ASP A 84 -14.27 -10.95 -0.97
C ASP A 84 -14.88 -12.07 -1.82
N GLU A 85 -16.20 -12.04 -2.07
CA GLU A 85 -16.87 -12.99 -2.97
C GLU A 85 -16.33 -12.92 -4.40
N GLN A 86 -15.90 -11.75 -4.84
CA GLN A 86 -15.38 -11.52 -6.20
C GLN A 86 -13.90 -11.86 -6.34
N ARG A 87 -13.14 -11.86 -5.23
CA ARG A 87 -11.69 -12.12 -5.22
C ARG A 87 -11.31 -13.06 -4.06
N PRO A 88 -11.77 -14.32 -4.09
CA PRO A 88 -11.58 -15.24 -2.98
C PRO A 88 -10.09 -15.47 -2.70
N ALA A 89 -9.71 -15.32 -1.43
CA ALA A 89 -8.38 -15.62 -0.93
C ALA A 89 -8.15 -17.16 -0.86
N VAL A 90 -8.14 -17.85 -2.02
CA VAL A 90 -8.11 -19.33 -2.12
C VAL A 90 -6.95 -19.95 -1.32
N ASN A 91 -5.81 -19.26 -1.26
CA ASN A 91 -4.62 -19.67 -0.49
C ASN A 91 -4.35 -18.77 0.73
N GLY A 92 -5.33 -17.95 1.12
CA GLY A 92 -5.16 -16.88 2.09
C GLY A 92 -4.35 -15.70 1.55
N TRP A 93 -4.40 -14.59 2.28
CA TRP A 93 -3.68 -13.37 2.01
C TRP A 93 -2.51 -13.22 2.98
N PRO A 94 -1.28 -12.97 2.47
CA PRO A 94 -0.18 -12.62 3.34
C PRO A 94 -0.45 -11.24 3.94
N LYS A 95 -0.52 -11.19 5.26
CA LYS A 95 -0.63 -9.96 6.05
C LYS A 95 0.55 -9.82 6.98
N ARG A 96 0.93 -8.58 7.24
CA ARG A 96 2.06 -8.24 8.10
C ARG A 96 1.73 -7.05 8.98
N ARG A 97 2.38 -6.99 10.14
CA ARG A 97 2.48 -5.78 10.95
C ARG A 97 3.26 -4.72 10.20
N LEU A 98 2.94 -3.45 10.50
CA LEU A 98 3.68 -2.31 9.96
C LEU A 98 5.18 -2.47 10.24
N GLN A 99 5.56 -2.84 11.46
CA GLN A 99 6.98 -3.04 11.81
C GLN A 99 7.65 -4.11 10.94
N THR A 100 6.97 -5.23 10.68
CA THR A 100 7.49 -6.29 9.82
C THR A 100 7.66 -5.81 8.38
N ILE A 101 6.71 -5.01 7.86
CA ILE A 101 6.82 -4.40 6.53
C ILE A 101 8.02 -3.44 6.47
N LEU A 102 8.20 -2.59 7.49
CA LEU A 102 9.35 -1.69 7.57
C LEU A 102 10.68 -2.46 7.62
N ASP A 103 10.71 -3.59 8.34
CA ASP A 103 11.90 -4.45 8.44
C ASP A 103 12.22 -5.12 7.10
N LEU A 104 11.22 -5.66 6.40
CA LEU A 104 11.34 -6.27 5.08
C LEU A 104 11.89 -5.30 4.03
N LEU A 105 11.53 -4.02 4.15
CA LEU A 105 12.01 -2.96 3.26
C LEU A 105 13.32 -2.32 3.73
N GLY A 106 13.85 -2.70 4.90
CA GLY A 106 15.06 -2.11 5.46
C GLY A 106 14.88 -0.69 6.00
N HIS A 107 13.64 -0.23 6.23
CA HIS A 107 13.31 1.15 6.60
C HIS A 107 13.31 1.44 8.12
N ARG A 108 14.09 0.67 8.90
CA ARG A 108 14.12 0.68 10.38
C ARG A 108 14.44 2.00 11.10
N LYS A 109 14.72 3.11 10.38
CA LYS A 109 15.11 4.41 10.96
C LYS A 109 14.58 5.65 10.22
N VAL A 110 13.59 5.52 9.34
CA VAL A 110 13.06 6.69 8.61
C VAL A 110 11.91 7.29 9.41
N ARG A 111 11.96 8.60 9.69
CA ARG A 111 10.80 9.36 10.16
C ARG A 111 9.68 9.19 9.13
N THR A 112 8.75 8.28 9.39
CA THR A 112 7.61 8.01 8.50
C THR A 112 6.67 9.20 8.54
N THR A 113 6.34 9.76 7.38
CA THR A 113 5.35 10.84 7.25
C THR A 113 4.38 10.46 6.14
N VAL A 114 3.10 10.43 6.52
CA VAL A 114 1.89 10.08 5.76
C VAL A 114 1.67 8.59 5.48
N THR A 115 0.80 8.00 6.32
CA THR A 115 0.08 6.74 6.05
C THR A 115 -1.34 7.10 5.58
N CYS A 116 -1.70 6.69 4.37
CA CYS A 116 -3.08 6.74 3.90
C CYS A 116 -3.64 5.32 3.93
N THR A 117 -4.71 5.12 4.68
CA THR A 117 -5.46 3.86 4.76
C THR A 117 -6.84 4.13 4.17
N ASP A 118 -7.12 3.55 3.01
CA ASP A 118 -8.45 3.53 2.45
C ASP A 118 -9.17 2.32 3.06
N LEU A 119 -10.16 2.58 3.91
CA LEU A 119 -11.10 1.58 4.48
C LEU A 119 -12.45 1.68 3.75
#